data_AF-A0A3D2RR79-F1
#
_entry.id   AF-A0A3D2RR79-F1
#
_cell.length_a   1.000
_cell.length_b   1.000
_cell.length_c   1.000
_cell.angle_alpha   90.00
_cell.angle_beta   90.00
_cell.angle_gamma   90.00
#
_symmetry.space_group_name_H-M   'P 1'
#
loop_
_entity.id
_entity.type
_entity.pdbx_description
1 polymer ?
#
loop_
_entity_poly.entity_id
_entity_poly.type
_entity_poly.pdbx_seq_one_letter_code
_entity_poly.pdbx_strand_id
1 'polypeptide(L)'
;MPHFYAISPRGIRTHLSISWKRVCRGRRVKRPFVARCSRANSSFCLTSHTSKLLVRNVLFVGALLLSLVHAETLERVEDLLKAGETAAARRALAATDYASSDSRARYLAGLLSRDSGEARQHFQVASRDVGSKYADDALLELAESAYGNPMGLYLTARKVYLALIESFPNSPHIPLALYRIGRTYQITAGAAGTQTAQMDSARARYREVIERFPSTPPANVASVALVQIHEQVSDRSALGRDKKLLPRE
;
A
#
# COMPACT_ATOMS: atom_id res chain seq x y z
N MET A 1 -40.88 7.63 -34.61
CA MET A 1 -42.03 7.17 -33.79
C MET A 1 -41.64 5.85 -33.16
N PRO A 2 -41.85 5.63 -31.85
CA PRO A 2 -42.37 6.53 -30.81
C PRO A 2 -41.17 7.30 -30.15
N HIS A 3 -41.16 8.60 -29.86
CA HIS A 3 -42.03 9.50 -29.08
C HIS A 3 -42.36 9.01 -27.67
N PHE A 4 -41.70 9.60 -26.66
CA PHE A 4 -42.34 10.46 -25.65
C PHE A 4 -41.31 11.39 -24.98
N TYR A 5 -41.70 12.66 -24.84
CA TYR A 5 -41.01 13.80 -24.22
C TYR A 5 -41.61 14.06 -22.83
N ALA A 6 -40.82 14.60 -21.88
CA ALA A 6 -41.19 15.58 -20.83
C ALA A 6 -39.92 15.86 -19.98
N ILE A 7 -39.22 17.00 -20.04
CA ILE A 7 -39.52 18.35 -19.54
C ILE A 7 -40.09 18.39 -18.11
N SER A 8 -39.26 18.75 -17.13
CA SER A 8 -39.50 19.90 -16.23
C SER A 8 -38.28 20.18 -15.32
N PRO A 9 -37.92 21.46 -15.09
CA PRO A 9 -36.83 21.90 -14.21
C PRO A 9 -37.37 22.34 -12.82
N ARG A 10 -36.52 22.25 -11.77
CA ARG A 10 -36.46 23.18 -10.61
C ARG A 10 -35.59 22.55 -9.51
N GLY A 11 -34.41 23.12 -9.29
CA GLY A 11 -33.58 22.87 -8.11
C GLY A 11 -33.11 24.21 -7.56
N ILE A 12 -33.88 24.74 -6.61
CA ILE A 12 -33.71 26.05 -5.98
C ILE A 12 -32.43 26.04 -5.13
N ARG A 13 -31.54 27.01 -5.38
CA ARG A 13 -30.50 27.45 -4.45
C ARG A 13 -31.14 28.38 -3.42
N THR A 14 -31.02 28.05 -2.14
CA THR A 14 -31.21 29.03 -1.06
C THR A 14 -29.84 29.34 -0.44
N HIS A 15 -29.31 30.50 -0.83
CA HIS A 15 -28.34 31.25 -0.05
C HIS A 15 -29.12 31.94 1.08
N LEU A 16 -28.75 31.71 2.35
CA LEU A 16 -29.18 32.59 3.45
C LEU A 16 -27.96 33.35 3.96
N SER A 17 -27.82 34.57 3.47
CA SER A 17 -27.02 35.63 4.07
C SER A 17 -27.94 36.51 4.90
N ILE A 18 -27.70 36.62 6.21
CA ILE A 18 -28.23 37.73 7.01
C ILE A 18 -27.10 38.24 7.89
N SER A 19 -26.84 39.54 7.76
CA SER A 19 -25.88 40.27 8.58
C SER A 19 -26.53 41.53 9.15
N TRP A 20 -25.87 42.09 10.18
CA TRP A 20 -26.10 43.37 10.86
C TRP A 20 -27.25 43.34 11.89
N LYS A 21 -27.11 43.77 13.15
CA LYS A 21 -26.50 45.03 13.62
C LYS A 21 -26.22 44.99 15.15
N ARG A 22 -25.28 45.87 15.52
CA ARG A 22 -24.83 46.28 16.87
C ARG A 22 -25.95 46.89 17.73
N VAL A 23 -26.00 46.59 19.04
CA VAL A 23 -26.50 47.52 20.09
C VAL A 23 -25.68 47.31 21.37
N CYS A 24 -24.95 48.34 21.78
CA CYS A 24 -24.39 48.49 23.13
C CYS A 24 -25.42 49.16 24.05
N ARG A 25 -25.53 48.72 25.30
CA ARG A 25 -25.72 49.59 26.51
C ARG A 25 -25.80 48.71 27.77
N GLY A 26 -25.02 49.08 28.78
CA GLY A 26 -24.82 48.30 30.00
C GLY A 26 -25.81 48.57 31.13
N ARG A 27 -25.58 47.88 32.26
CA ARG A 27 -25.84 48.38 33.61
C ARG A 27 -25.02 47.59 34.64
N ARG A 28 -24.82 48.28 35.75
CA ARG A 28 -23.80 48.14 36.79
C ARG A 28 -24.33 47.30 37.97
N VAL A 29 -23.41 46.89 38.86
CA VAL A 29 -23.57 46.48 40.30
C VAL A 29 -24.25 45.09 40.54
N LYS A 30 -23.83 44.19 41.44
CA LYS A 30 -23.15 44.26 42.76
C LYS A 30 -22.30 43.01 43.04
N ARG A 31 -21.16 43.21 43.72
CA ARG A 31 -20.44 42.20 44.53
C ARG A 31 -21.32 41.76 45.71
N PRO A 32 -21.13 40.55 46.24
CA PRO A 32 -20.39 40.41 47.50
C PRO A 32 -19.55 39.09 47.44
N PHE A 33 -18.74 38.64 48.38
CA PHE A 33 -18.30 39.02 49.71
C PHE A 33 -16.98 38.25 49.90
N VAL A 34 -15.98 38.88 50.52
CA VAL A 34 -14.76 38.20 50.93
C VAL A 34 -15.02 37.57 52.30
N ALA A 35 -14.87 36.25 52.43
CA ALA A 35 -14.69 35.56 53.71
C ALA A 35 -13.42 34.70 53.57
N ARG A 36 -12.27 35.27 53.92
CA ARG A 36 -11.56 35.12 55.20
C ARG A 36 -11.18 33.65 55.49
N CYS A 37 -9.88 33.41 55.37
CA CYS A 37 -9.18 32.19 55.73
C CYS A 37 -9.51 31.71 57.15
N SER A 38 -9.67 30.39 57.27
CA SER A 38 -9.42 29.64 58.50
C SER A 38 -8.36 28.58 58.18
N ARG A 39 -7.16 28.82 58.71
CA ARG A 39 -6.03 27.89 58.77
C ARG A 39 -6.45 26.65 59.56
N ALA A 40 -6.33 25.48 58.96
CA ALA A 40 -6.10 24.25 59.70
C ALA A 40 -4.90 23.55 59.07
N ASN A 41 -3.77 23.64 59.78
CA ASN A 41 -2.56 22.87 59.55
C ASN A 41 -2.86 21.39 59.84
N SER A 42 -2.52 20.51 58.91
CA SER A 42 -1.88 19.22 59.22
C SER A 42 -1.41 18.58 57.93
N SER A 43 -0.16 18.88 57.59
CA SER A 43 0.86 17.89 57.23
C SER A 43 0.37 16.61 56.56
N PHE A 44 0.30 16.61 55.22
CA PHE A 44 0.54 15.41 54.43
C PHE A 44 1.29 15.78 53.14
N CYS A 45 2.43 16.44 53.32
CA CYS A 45 3.47 16.51 52.30
C CYS A 45 4.37 15.28 52.46
N LEU A 46 3.99 14.16 51.85
CA LEU A 46 4.88 13.06 51.46
C LEU A 46 4.10 12.21 50.43
N THR A 47 4.78 11.76 49.38
CA THR A 47 4.32 10.82 48.32
C THR A 47 3.47 11.37 47.15
N SER A 48 3.78 12.54 46.56
CA SER A 48 3.24 12.87 45.22
C SER A 48 4.06 12.29 44.06
N HIS A 49 5.31 11.88 44.33
CA HIS A 49 6.23 11.37 43.31
C HIS A 49 6.15 9.83 43.18
N THR A 50 6.06 9.10 44.28
CA THR A 50 6.01 7.62 44.30
C THR A 50 4.69 7.08 43.73
N SER A 51 3.55 7.74 44.00
CA SER A 51 2.25 7.36 43.45
C SER A 51 2.17 7.57 41.93
N LYS A 52 2.79 8.63 41.40
CA LYS A 52 2.88 8.86 39.94
C LYS A 52 3.79 7.84 39.25
N LEU A 53 4.89 7.46 39.91
CA LEU A 53 5.79 6.42 39.43
C LEU A 53 5.12 5.03 39.41
N LEU A 54 4.37 4.68 40.46
CA LEU A 54 3.60 3.43 40.53
C LEU A 54 2.52 3.35 39.45
N VAL A 55 1.72 4.40 39.27
CA VAL A 55 0.68 4.45 38.23
C VAL A 55 1.32 4.37 36.83
N ARG A 56 2.42 5.08 36.59
CA ARG A 56 3.14 5.02 35.32
C ARG A 56 3.71 3.62 35.05
N ASN A 57 4.27 2.97 36.06
CA ASN A 57 4.82 1.61 35.92
C ASN A 57 3.71 0.58 35.68
N VAL A 58 2.56 0.69 36.35
CA VAL A 58 1.40 -0.20 36.13
C VAL A 58 0.83 0.00 34.72
N LEU A 59 0.69 1.24 34.25
CA LEU A 59 0.25 1.53 32.88
C LEU A 59 1.26 1.01 31.84
N PHE A 60 2.55 1.13 32.11
CA PHE A 60 3.61 0.62 31.24
C PHE A 60 3.60 -0.91 31.17
N VAL A 61 3.49 -1.60 32.31
CA VAL A 61 3.38 -3.07 32.36
C VAL A 61 2.08 -3.54 31.71
N GLY A 62 0.96 -2.84 31.92
CA GLY A 62 -0.31 -3.13 31.25
C GLY A 62 -0.22 -2.98 29.73
N ALA A 63 0.40 -1.90 29.24
CA ALA A 63 0.64 -1.69 27.81
C ALA A 63 1.60 -2.75 27.22
N LEU A 64 2.61 -3.17 27.99
CA LEU A 64 3.54 -4.23 27.59
C LEU A 64 2.82 -5.58 27.46
N LEU A 65 2.01 -5.95 28.45
CA LEU A 65 1.21 -7.18 28.40
C LEU A 65 0.21 -7.16 27.24
N LEU A 66 -0.44 -6.02 26.98
CA LEU A 66 -1.28 -5.86 25.80
C LEU A 66 -0.47 -6.06 24.52
N SER A 67 0.70 -5.41 24.36
CA SER A 67 1.53 -5.56 23.17
C SER A 67 2.01 -7.01 22.95
N LEU A 68 2.28 -7.76 24.03
CA LEU A 68 2.65 -9.17 23.97
C LEU A 68 1.49 -10.03 23.46
N VAL A 69 0.28 -9.82 24.00
CA VAL A 69 -0.92 -10.55 23.52
C VAL A 69 -1.21 -10.24 22.05
N HIS A 70 -1.04 -8.99 21.61
CA HIS A 70 -1.21 -8.62 20.20
C HIS A 70 -0.16 -9.27 19.28
N ALA A 71 1.08 -9.37 19.73
CA ALA A 71 2.13 -10.04 18.96
C ALA A 71 1.84 -11.53 18.78
N GLU A 72 1.34 -12.19 19.83
CA GLU A 72 0.97 -13.60 19.85
C GLU A 72 -0.23 -13.89 18.94
N THR A 73 -1.25 -13.02 18.91
CA THR A 73 -2.41 -13.22 18.02
C THR A 73 -2.03 -13.11 16.54
N LEU A 74 -1.16 -12.18 16.16
CA LEU A 74 -0.71 -12.04 14.77
C LEU A 74 0.22 -13.18 14.34
N GLU A 75 1.02 -13.71 15.25
CA GLU A 75 1.82 -14.92 15.00
C GLU A 75 0.93 -16.13 14.75
N ARG A 76 -0.13 -16.29 15.56
CA ARG A 76 -1.14 -17.33 15.32
C ARG A 76 -1.81 -17.19 13.96
N VAL A 77 -2.09 -15.97 13.50
CA VAL A 77 -2.64 -15.72 12.15
C VAL A 77 -1.67 -16.20 11.06
N GLU A 78 -0.38 -15.90 11.19
CA GLU A 78 0.66 -16.34 10.26
C GLU A 78 0.78 -17.87 10.22
N ASP A 79 0.72 -18.54 11.36
CA ASP A 79 0.81 -19.99 11.41
C ASP A 79 -0.42 -20.68 10.80
N LEU A 80 -1.61 -20.12 11.01
CA LEU A 80 -2.82 -20.57 10.33
C LEU A 80 -2.73 -20.37 8.81
N LEU A 81 -2.11 -19.27 8.35
CA LEU A 81 -1.85 -19.04 6.92
C LEU A 81 -0.88 -20.08 6.35
N LYS A 82 0.22 -20.39 7.06
CA LYS A 82 1.18 -21.44 6.67
C LYS A 82 0.51 -22.82 6.61
N ALA A 83 -0.44 -23.09 7.50
CA ALA A 83 -1.24 -24.31 7.51
C ALA A 83 -2.35 -24.33 6.43
N GLY A 84 -2.57 -23.23 5.71
CA GLY A 84 -3.63 -23.11 4.71
C GLY A 84 -5.03 -22.87 5.29
N GLU A 85 -5.15 -22.68 6.61
CA GLU A 85 -6.41 -22.46 7.33
C GLU A 85 -6.91 -21.01 7.23
N THR A 86 -7.12 -20.53 6.00
CA THR A 86 -7.49 -19.13 5.71
C THR A 86 -8.75 -18.64 6.43
N ALA A 87 -9.74 -19.52 6.63
CA ALA A 87 -10.97 -19.18 7.36
C ALA A 87 -10.74 -19.01 8.87
N ALA A 88 -9.83 -19.80 9.46
CA ALA A 88 -9.45 -19.64 10.86
C ALA A 88 -8.58 -18.39 11.04
N ALA A 89 -7.60 -18.18 10.15
CA ALA A 89 -6.75 -17.01 10.12
C ALA A 89 -7.57 -15.70 10.02
N ARG A 90 -8.58 -15.65 9.15
CA ARG A 90 -9.47 -14.49 9.02
C ARG A 90 -10.27 -14.23 10.31
N ARG A 91 -10.79 -15.28 10.96
CA ARG A 91 -11.51 -15.13 12.23
C ARG A 91 -10.59 -14.63 13.34
N ALA A 92 -9.37 -15.15 13.42
CA ALA A 92 -8.38 -14.73 14.41
C ALA A 92 -7.96 -13.26 14.19
N LEU A 93 -7.73 -12.86 12.94
CA LEU A 93 -7.39 -11.47 12.62
C LEU A 93 -8.55 -10.51 12.89
N ALA A 94 -9.80 -10.91 12.59
CA ALA A 94 -10.98 -10.10 12.88
C ALA A 94 -11.25 -9.91 14.38
N ALA A 95 -10.78 -10.84 15.21
CA ALA A 95 -10.85 -10.74 16.67
C ALA A 95 -9.69 -9.92 17.28
N THR A 96 -8.69 -9.58 16.47
CA THR A 96 -7.53 -8.79 16.91
C THR A 96 -7.83 -7.31 16.72
N ASP A 97 -7.77 -6.52 17.79
CA ASP A 97 -7.73 -5.07 17.68
C ASP A 97 -6.32 -4.69 17.23
N TYR A 98 -6.15 -3.94 16.15
CA TYR A 98 -4.82 -3.50 15.72
C TYR A 98 -4.91 -2.10 15.14
N ALA A 99 -3.84 -1.34 15.30
CA ALA A 99 -3.78 0.02 14.79
C ALA A 99 -4.01 0.02 13.27
N SER A 100 -4.76 0.99 12.78
CA SER A 100 -5.04 1.12 11.35
C SER A 100 -3.78 1.28 10.49
N SER A 101 -2.64 1.63 11.11
CA SER A 101 -1.32 1.76 10.50
C SER A 101 -0.38 0.58 10.77
N ASP A 102 -0.80 -0.47 11.48
CA ASP A 102 0.06 -1.63 11.77
C ASP A 102 0.40 -2.40 10.49
N SER A 103 1.66 -2.33 10.08
CA SER A 103 2.16 -2.88 8.83
C SER A 103 1.99 -4.40 8.75
N ARG A 104 2.20 -5.12 9.86
CA ARG A 104 2.05 -6.60 9.94
C ARG A 104 0.59 -6.97 9.76
N ALA A 105 -0.27 -6.42 10.60
CA ALA A 105 -1.69 -6.75 10.56
C ALA A 105 -2.33 -6.36 9.22
N ARG A 106 -1.90 -5.24 8.63
CA ARG A 106 -2.34 -4.82 7.30
C ARG A 106 -1.85 -5.76 6.20
N TYR A 107 -0.60 -6.21 6.24
CA TYR A 107 -0.12 -7.20 5.28
C TYR A 107 -0.94 -8.50 5.35
N LEU A 108 -1.14 -9.03 6.57
CA LEU A 108 -1.94 -10.25 6.79
C LEU A 108 -3.40 -10.08 6.37
N ALA A 109 -4.00 -8.91 6.65
CA ALA A 109 -5.34 -8.59 6.17
C ALA A 109 -5.42 -8.62 4.65
N GLY A 110 -4.42 -8.06 3.96
CA GLY A 110 -4.33 -8.09 2.50
C GLY A 110 -4.28 -9.51 1.93
N LEU A 111 -3.51 -10.40 2.54
CA LEU A 111 -3.45 -11.82 2.16
C LEU A 111 -4.78 -12.56 2.39
N LEU A 112 -5.56 -12.15 3.40
CA LEU A 112 -6.81 -12.79 3.79
C LEU A 112 -8.06 -12.18 3.11
N SER A 113 -7.91 -11.04 2.45
CA SER A 113 -8.98 -10.38 1.71
C SER A 113 -9.48 -11.24 0.56
N ARG A 114 -10.80 -11.32 0.41
CA ARG A 114 -11.43 -12.01 -0.73
C ARG A 114 -11.57 -11.09 -1.94
N ASP A 115 -11.65 -9.79 -1.68
CA ASP A 115 -11.77 -8.77 -2.71
C ASP A 115 -10.39 -8.19 -3.04
N SER A 116 -10.08 -8.12 -4.34
CA SER A 116 -8.80 -7.60 -4.83
C SER A 116 -8.61 -6.10 -4.57
N GLY A 117 -9.69 -5.34 -4.45
CA GLY A 117 -9.65 -3.92 -4.11
C GLY A 117 -9.32 -3.71 -2.64
N GLU A 118 -9.98 -4.46 -1.75
CA GLU A 118 -9.69 -4.47 -0.31
C GLU A 118 -8.23 -4.91 -0.05
N ALA A 119 -7.80 -6.02 -0.67
CA ALA A 119 -6.43 -6.52 -0.55
C ALA A 119 -5.40 -5.43 -0.92
N ARG A 120 -5.65 -4.72 -2.03
CA ARG A 120 -4.80 -3.62 -2.50
C ARG A 120 -4.71 -2.48 -1.48
N GLN A 121 -5.82 -2.11 -0.84
CA GLN A 121 -5.80 -1.06 0.19
C GLN A 121 -4.94 -1.47 1.39
N HIS A 122 -5.08 -2.71 1.83
CA HIS A 122 -4.29 -3.27 2.92
C HIS A 122 -2.78 -3.27 2.63
N PHE A 123 -2.37 -3.80 1.47
CA PHE A 123 -0.97 -3.76 1.08
C PHE A 123 -0.44 -2.34 0.86
N GLN A 124 -1.26 -1.41 0.38
CA GLN A 124 -0.87 -0.02 0.23
C GLN A 124 -0.62 0.68 1.57
N VAL A 125 -1.28 0.25 2.65
CA VAL A 125 -0.96 0.74 3.99
C VAL A 125 0.30 0.08 4.52
N ALA A 126 0.42 -1.25 4.39
CA ALA A 126 1.57 -2.01 4.88
C ALA A 126 2.90 -1.59 4.26
N SER A 127 2.89 -1.19 2.97
CA SER A 127 4.09 -0.73 2.25
C SER A 127 4.59 0.67 2.62
N ARG A 128 3.81 1.47 3.39
CA ARG A 128 4.22 2.84 3.76
C ARG A 128 5.32 2.86 4.81
N ASP A 129 5.38 1.83 5.64
CA ASP A 129 6.37 1.69 6.70
C ASP A 129 7.61 0.99 6.15
N VAL A 130 8.50 1.75 5.51
CA VAL A 130 9.71 1.22 4.86
C VAL A 130 10.66 0.51 5.84
N GLY A 131 10.51 0.74 7.16
CA GLY A 131 11.26 0.01 8.19
C GLY A 131 10.68 -1.36 8.54
N SER A 132 9.44 -1.64 8.14
CA SER A 132 8.78 -2.92 8.40
C SER A 132 9.31 -4.03 7.50
N LYS A 133 9.51 -5.22 8.07
CA LYS A 133 9.85 -6.45 7.34
C LYS A 133 8.75 -6.93 6.37
N TYR A 134 7.56 -6.31 6.41
CA TYR A 134 6.43 -6.66 5.55
C TYR A 134 6.23 -5.69 4.39
N ALA A 135 6.99 -4.58 4.35
CA ALA A 135 6.70 -3.50 3.43
C ALA A 135 7.13 -3.82 1.99
N ASP A 136 8.24 -4.54 1.81
CA ASP A 136 8.66 -5.05 0.51
C ASP A 136 7.78 -6.21 0.03
N ASP A 137 7.39 -7.12 0.92
CA ASP A 137 6.37 -8.15 0.65
C ASP A 137 5.06 -7.51 0.17
N ALA A 138 4.59 -6.47 0.86
CA ALA A 138 3.36 -5.75 0.49
C ALA A 138 3.48 -5.05 -0.89
N LEU A 139 4.64 -4.46 -1.21
CA LEU A 139 4.87 -3.91 -2.55
C LEU A 139 4.92 -5.00 -3.61
N LEU A 140 5.49 -6.17 -3.31
CA LEU A 140 5.49 -7.29 -4.23
C LEU A 140 4.06 -7.74 -4.53
N GLU A 141 3.23 -7.95 -3.50
CA GLU A 141 1.84 -8.37 -3.66
C GLU A 141 1.01 -7.34 -4.45
N LEU A 142 1.23 -6.05 -4.21
CA LEU A 142 0.62 -4.99 -5.02
C LEU A 142 1.00 -5.08 -6.50
N ALA A 143 2.29 -5.32 -6.76
CA ALA A 143 2.81 -5.40 -8.11
C ALA A 143 2.34 -6.66 -8.84
N GLU A 144 2.33 -7.82 -8.17
CA GLU A 144 1.82 -9.09 -8.70
C GLU A 144 0.30 -9.02 -8.94
N SER A 145 -0.46 -8.40 -8.03
CA SER A 145 -1.89 -8.14 -8.22
C SER A 145 -2.16 -7.29 -9.47
N ALA A 146 -1.37 -6.24 -9.69
CA ALA A 146 -1.48 -5.42 -10.89
C ALA A 146 -0.99 -6.16 -12.15
N TYR A 147 0.04 -6.99 -12.03
CA TYR A 147 0.61 -7.77 -13.14
C TYR A 147 -0.36 -8.87 -13.62
N GLY A 148 -1.05 -9.53 -12.70
CA GLY A 148 -2.01 -10.60 -12.99
C GLY A 148 -3.30 -10.12 -13.68
N ASN A 149 -3.53 -8.81 -13.76
CA ASN A 149 -4.69 -8.25 -14.44
C ASN A 149 -4.32 -7.77 -15.87
N PRO A 150 -4.66 -8.54 -16.92
CA PRO A 150 -4.23 -8.25 -18.28
C PRO A 150 -4.90 -7.02 -18.91
N MET A 151 -5.86 -6.35 -18.24
CA MET A 151 -6.54 -5.13 -18.73
C MET A 151 -5.65 -3.88 -18.73
N GLY A 152 -4.35 -4.02 -18.99
CA GLY A 152 -3.43 -2.89 -19.18
C GLY A 152 -2.78 -2.35 -17.91
N LEU A 153 -2.92 -3.03 -16.77
CA LEU A 153 -2.26 -2.62 -15.52
C LEU A 153 -0.75 -2.94 -15.48
N TYR A 154 -0.17 -3.46 -16.57
CA TYR A 154 1.28 -3.70 -16.68
C TYR A 154 2.13 -2.45 -16.41
N LEU A 155 1.65 -1.26 -16.81
CA LEU A 155 2.32 0.00 -16.50
C LEU A 155 2.29 0.29 -14.99
N THR A 156 1.15 0.04 -14.34
CA THR A 156 1.01 0.18 -12.89
C THR A 156 1.90 -0.83 -12.16
N ALA A 157 1.86 -2.10 -12.56
CA ALA A 157 2.71 -3.15 -12.01
C ALA A 157 4.19 -2.76 -12.10
N ARG A 158 4.64 -2.30 -13.27
CA ARG A 158 6.01 -1.81 -13.48
C ARG A 158 6.40 -0.71 -12.51
N LYS A 159 5.54 0.30 -12.31
CA LYS A 159 5.79 1.39 -11.36
C LYS A 159 5.95 0.87 -9.93
N VAL A 160 5.11 -0.09 -9.52
CA VAL A 160 5.19 -0.65 -8.16
C VAL A 160 6.45 -1.52 -7.99
N TYR A 161 6.82 -2.34 -8.98
CA TYR A 161 8.09 -3.08 -8.93
C TYR A 161 9.31 -2.16 -8.87
N LEU A 162 9.30 -1.04 -9.60
CA LEU A 162 10.37 -0.04 -9.51
C LEU A 162 10.45 0.57 -8.11
N ALA A 163 9.31 0.93 -7.52
CA ALA A 163 9.26 1.44 -6.15
C ALA A 163 9.80 0.43 -5.12
N LEU A 164 9.57 -0.88 -5.33
CA LEU A 164 10.15 -1.94 -4.50
C LEU A 164 11.68 -1.92 -4.59
N ILE A 165 12.23 -1.89 -5.81
CA ILE A 165 13.69 -1.88 -6.03
C ILE A 165 14.34 -0.63 -5.44
N GLU A 166 13.70 0.53 -5.58
CA GLU A 166 14.20 1.82 -5.09
C GLU A 166 14.14 1.94 -3.56
N SER A 167 13.03 1.48 -2.96
CA SER A 167 12.80 1.63 -1.52
C SER A 167 13.46 0.53 -0.69
N PHE A 168 13.64 -0.67 -1.27
CA PHE A 168 14.15 -1.85 -0.59
C PHE A 168 15.29 -2.50 -1.38
N PRO A 169 16.48 -1.86 -1.46
CA PRO A 169 17.59 -2.31 -2.30
C PRO A 169 18.21 -3.66 -1.89
N ASN A 170 17.87 -4.17 -0.70
CA ASN A 170 18.29 -5.47 -0.20
C ASN A 170 17.15 -6.50 -0.16
N SER A 171 15.98 -6.19 -0.72
CA SER A 171 14.84 -7.10 -0.71
C SER A 171 15.16 -8.38 -1.49
N PRO A 172 14.77 -9.57 -0.98
CA PRO A 172 14.92 -10.83 -1.71
C PRO A 172 14.07 -10.87 -3.00
N HIS A 173 13.14 -9.92 -3.17
CA HIS A 173 12.20 -9.87 -4.29
C HIS A 173 12.74 -9.13 -5.53
N ILE A 174 13.89 -8.46 -5.42
CA ILE A 174 14.48 -7.70 -6.53
C ILE A 174 14.66 -8.55 -7.81
N PRO A 175 15.16 -9.80 -7.77
CA PRO A 175 15.32 -10.61 -8.98
C PRO A 175 13.98 -10.88 -9.68
N LEU A 176 12.93 -11.16 -8.89
CA LEU A 176 11.58 -11.35 -9.41
C LEU A 176 11.02 -10.05 -9.99
N ALA A 177 11.14 -8.93 -9.26
CA ALA A 177 10.66 -7.63 -9.68
C ALA A 177 11.30 -7.18 -11.01
N LEU A 178 12.63 -7.31 -11.15
CA LEU A 178 13.34 -7.00 -12.39
C LEU A 178 12.89 -7.88 -13.56
N TYR A 179 12.72 -9.19 -13.33
CA TYR A 179 12.19 -10.10 -14.34
C TYR A 179 10.77 -9.69 -14.76
N ARG A 180 9.88 -9.41 -13.79
CA ARG A 180 8.50 -8.96 -14.07
C ARG A 180 8.46 -7.65 -14.82
N ILE A 181 9.32 -6.68 -14.47
CA ILE A 181 9.48 -5.44 -15.24
C ILE A 181 9.82 -5.77 -16.69
N GLY A 182 10.83 -6.62 -16.94
CA GLY A 182 11.20 -7.06 -18.29
C GLY A 182 10.02 -7.69 -19.06
N ARG A 183 9.24 -8.53 -18.39
CA ARG A 183 8.01 -9.13 -18.94
C ARG A 183 6.97 -8.08 -19.31
N THR A 184 6.73 -7.10 -18.44
CA THR A 184 5.79 -6.02 -18.77
C THR A 184 6.24 -5.25 -20.00
N TYR A 185 7.54 -4.97 -20.15
CA TYR A 185 8.10 -4.32 -21.33
C TYR A 185 7.83 -5.13 -22.60
N GLN A 186 8.13 -6.43 -22.56
CA GLN A 186 7.92 -7.35 -23.68
C GLN A 186 6.44 -7.43 -24.09
N ILE A 187 5.51 -7.53 -23.14
CA ILE A 187 4.07 -7.58 -23.41
C ILE A 187 3.57 -6.26 -24.02
N THR A 188 4.01 -5.13 -23.48
CA THR A 188 3.57 -3.79 -23.94
C THR A 188 4.25 -3.32 -25.23
N ALA A 189 5.27 -4.03 -25.73
CA ALA A 189 6.02 -3.64 -26.93
C ALA A 189 5.16 -3.60 -28.21
N GLY A 190 4.05 -4.33 -28.26
CA GLY A 190 3.11 -4.27 -29.39
C GLY A 190 2.28 -2.99 -29.45
N ALA A 191 2.24 -2.19 -28.38
CA ALA A 191 1.44 -0.97 -28.33
C ALA A 191 2.21 0.23 -28.94
N ALA A 192 1.57 0.91 -29.90
CA ALA A 192 1.97 2.22 -30.40
C ALA A 192 3.34 2.33 -31.13
N GLY A 193 3.79 1.28 -31.81
CA GLY A 193 5.01 1.35 -32.64
C GLY A 193 6.31 1.53 -31.84
N THR A 194 6.26 1.43 -30.51
CA THR A 194 7.42 1.56 -29.61
C THR A 194 8.20 0.24 -29.45
N GLN A 195 7.94 -0.73 -30.32
CA GLN A 195 8.33 -2.12 -30.11
C GLN A 195 9.83 -2.32 -29.89
N THR A 196 10.68 -1.67 -30.69
CA THR A 196 12.13 -1.79 -30.55
C THR A 196 12.60 -1.28 -29.19
N ALA A 197 12.17 -0.08 -28.79
CA ALA A 197 12.58 0.53 -27.51
C ALA A 197 12.09 -0.26 -26.29
N GLN A 198 10.86 -0.80 -26.33
CA GLN A 198 10.32 -1.62 -25.25
C GLN A 198 11.04 -2.98 -25.19
N MET A 199 11.38 -3.59 -26.34
CA MET A 199 12.17 -4.83 -26.39
C MET A 199 13.59 -4.61 -25.88
N ASP A 200 14.22 -3.46 -26.17
CA ASP A 200 15.53 -3.11 -25.61
C ASP A 200 15.46 -2.95 -24.09
N SER A 201 14.42 -2.29 -23.59
CA SER A 201 14.17 -2.16 -22.15
C SER A 201 13.93 -3.52 -21.49
N ALA A 202 13.20 -4.43 -22.13
CA ALA A 202 13.03 -5.80 -21.66
C ALA A 202 14.36 -6.54 -21.58
N ARG A 203 15.17 -6.47 -22.65
CA ARG A 203 16.50 -7.10 -22.71
C ARG A 203 17.45 -6.59 -21.64
N ALA A 204 17.43 -5.28 -21.37
CA ALA A 204 18.26 -4.68 -20.32
C ALA A 204 17.90 -5.27 -18.94
N ARG A 205 16.61 -5.40 -18.63
CA ARG A 205 16.15 -5.92 -17.34
C ARG A 205 16.42 -7.41 -17.18
N TYR A 206 16.25 -8.21 -18.22
CA TYR A 206 16.61 -9.62 -18.15
C TYR A 206 18.11 -9.84 -17.96
N ARG A 207 18.96 -9.08 -18.68
CA ARG A 207 20.41 -9.11 -18.46
C ARG A 207 20.79 -8.73 -17.04
N GLU A 208 20.18 -7.67 -16.51
CA GLU A 208 20.41 -7.24 -15.14
C GLU A 208 20.13 -8.36 -14.12
N VAL A 209 19.05 -9.12 -14.28
CA VAL A 209 18.75 -10.28 -13.40
C VAL A 209 19.81 -11.37 -13.52
N ILE A 210 20.20 -11.71 -14.74
CA ILE A 210 21.17 -12.79 -15.02
C ILE A 210 22.55 -12.43 -14.46
N GLU A 211 22.97 -11.18 -14.64
CA GLU A 211 24.30 -10.71 -14.23
C GLU A 211 24.39 -10.51 -12.71
N ARG A 212 23.35 -9.94 -12.09
CA ARG A 212 23.37 -9.62 -10.65
C ARG A 212 22.90 -10.78 -9.76
N PHE A 213 22.04 -11.66 -10.28
CA PHE A 213 21.39 -12.71 -9.50
C PHE A 213 21.41 -14.09 -10.20
N PRO A 214 22.58 -14.56 -10.68
CA PRO A 214 22.69 -15.71 -11.58
C PRO A 214 22.15 -17.03 -11.02
N SER A 215 22.19 -17.22 -9.70
CA SER A 215 21.74 -18.46 -9.03
C SER A 215 20.25 -18.49 -8.69
N THR A 216 19.51 -17.43 -9.00
CA THR A 216 18.10 -17.32 -8.59
C THR A 216 17.15 -17.91 -9.66
N PRO A 217 15.99 -18.49 -9.27
CA PRO A 217 15.02 -18.99 -10.25
C PRO A 217 14.59 -17.94 -11.31
N PRO A 218 14.40 -16.64 -10.98
CA PRO A 218 14.17 -15.59 -11.96
C PRO A 218 15.26 -15.44 -13.03
N ALA A 219 16.53 -15.71 -12.73
CA ALA A 219 17.61 -15.63 -13.71
C ALA A 219 17.52 -16.73 -14.78
N ASN A 220 17.11 -17.94 -14.38
CA ASN A 220 16.90 -19.05 -15.32
C ASN A 220 15.79 -18.71 -16.33
N VAL A 221 14.65 -18.21 -15.84
CA VAL A 221 13.53 -17.82 -16.72
C VAL A 221 13.82 -16.54 -17.51
N ALA A 222 14.63 -15.62 -16.96
CA ALA A 222 15.10 -14.44 -17.69
C ALA A 222 16.02 -14.81 -18.85
N SER A 223 16.87 -15.82 -18.68
CA SER A 223 17.75 -16.33 -19.75
C SER A 223 16.95 -16.87 -20.93
N VAL A 224 15.92 -17.67 -20.65
CA VAL A 224 14.99 -18.17 -21.68
C VAL A 224 14.25 -17.02 -22.37
N ALA A 225 13.73 -16.07 -21.59
CA ALA A 225 13.03 -14.90 -22.16
C ALA A 225 13.95 -14.02 -23.02
N LEU A 226 15.23 -13.92 -22.68
CA LEU A 226 16.22 -13.19 -23.46
C LEU A 226 16.45 -13.84 -24.83
N VAL A 227 16.58 -15.17 -24.88
CA VAL A 227 16.69 -15.93 -26.15
C VAL A 227 15.47 -15.68 -27.04
N GLN A 228 14.26 -15.78 -26.47
CA GLN A 228 13.01 -15.53 -27.20
C GLN A 228 12.95 -14.13 -27.82
N ILE A 229 13.43 -13.10 -27.11
CA ILE A 229 13.48 -11.74 -27.69
C ILE A 229 14.48 -11.68 -28.86
N HIS A 230 15.63 -12.36 -28.77
CA HIS A 230 16.62 -12.35 -29.85
C HIS A 230 16.08 -13.00 -31.11
N GLU A 231 15.38 -14.14 -30.99
CA GLU A 231 14.69 -14.80 -32.09
C GLU A 231 13.63 -13.87 -32.71
N GLN A 232 12.76 -13.29 -31.89
CA GLN A 232 11.69 -12.41 -32.34
C GLN A 232 12.21 -11.15 -33.08
N VAL A 233 13.34 -10.59 -32.64
CA VAL A 233 13.99 -9.45 -33.30
C VAL A 233 14.67 -9.89 -34.59
N SER A 234 15.32 -11.06 -34.61
CA SER A 234 16.00 -11.61 -35.79
C SER A 234 15.04 -11.90 -36.92
N ASP A 235 13.93 -12.60 -36.66
CA ASP A 235 12.91 -12.94 -37.66
C ASP A 235 12.29 -11.69 -38.30
N ARG A 236 12.06 -10.65 -37.48
CA ARG A 236 11.51 -9.39 -37.98
C ARG A 236 12.52 -8.61 -38.81
N SER A 237 13.79 -8.66 -38.45
CA SER A 237 14.85 -8.04 -39.27
C SER A 237 14.94 -8.72 -40.64
N ALA A 238 14.68 -10.03 -40.73
CA ALA A 238 14.57 -10.74 -42.01
C ALA A 238 13.33 -10.30 -42.80
N LEU A 239 12.14 -10.32 -42.19
CA LEU A 239 10.89 -9.89 -42.84
C LEU A 239 10.91 -8.43 -43.32
N GLY A 240 11.59 -7.53 -42.59
CA GLY A 240 11.76 -6.13 -42.98
C GLY A 240 12.72 -5.92 -44.16
N ARG A 241 13.68 -6.84 -44.36
CA ARG A 241 14.56 -6.84 -45.55
C ARG A 241 13.81 -7.32 -46.79
N ASP A 242 13.02 -8.38 -46.66
CA ASP A 242 12.27 -8.95 -47.79
C ASP A 242 11.21 -7.99 -48.33
N LYS A 243 10.53 -7.23 -47.47
CA LYS A 243 9.57 -6.20 -47.91
C LYS A 243 10.20 -5.02 -48.66
N LYS A 244 11.50 -4.76 -48.50
CA LYS A 244 12.23 -3.74 -49.28
C LYS A 244 12.67 -4.23 -50.66
N LEU A 245 12.61 -5.54 -50.92
CA LEU A 245 13.00 -6.17 -52.18
C LEU A 245 11.81 -6.38 -53.15
N LEU A 246 10.58 -6.13 -52.71
CA LEU A 246 9.42 -6.20 -53.60
C LEU A 246 9.40 -4.96 -54.51
N PRO A 247 9.38 -5.13 -55.85
CA PRO A 247 9.24 -4.02 -56.77
C PRO A 247 7.93 -3.28 -56.49
N ARG A 248 8.00 -1.95 -56.46
CA ARG A 248 6.79 -1.13 -56.42
C ARG A 248 6.14 -1.23 -57.79
N GLU A 249 5.03 -1.95 -57.88
CA GLU A 249 4.11 -1.90 -59.01
C GLU A 249 3.42 -0.53 -59.10
#